data_AF-A0A6N2JWC6-F1
#
_entry.id   AF-A0A6N2JWC6-F1
#
_cell.length_a   1.000
_cell.length_b   1.000
_cell.length_c   1.000
_cell.angle_alpha   90.00
_cell.angle_beta   90.00
_cell.angle_gamma   90.00
#
_symmetry.space_group_name_H-M   'P 1'
#
loop_
_entity.id
_entity.type
_entity.pdbx_description
1 polymer ?
#
loop_
_entity_poly.entity_id
_entity_poly.type
_entity_poly.pdbx_seq_one_letter_code
_entity_poly.pdbx_strand_id
1 'polypeptide(L)' 'MNQIQLNSSGSELGWCIEILTAQPLCLYYFGAFTSHQEVQQLKAGFIEDLLLESATILSANIRFCQPSQLTLKR' A
#
# COMPACT_ATOMS: atom_id res chain seq x y z
N MET A 1 -27.90 -8.26 10.86
CA MET A 1 -26.67 -7.47 11.09
C MET A 1 -25.60 -8.08 10.21
N ASN A 2 -25.64 -7.78 8.92
CA ASN A 2 -24.99 -8.58 7.89
C ASN A 2 -23.92 -7.78 7.15
N GLN A 3 -22.72 -8.37 7.17
CA GLN A 3 -21.78 -8.48 6.05
C GLN A 3 -21.45 -7.18 5.33
N ILE A 4 -20.33 -6.56 5.72
CA ILE A 4 -19.64 -5.59 4.87
C ILE A 4 -19.22 -6.34 3.60
N GLN A 5 -19.86 -5.97 2.50
CA GLN A 5 -19.74 -6.56 1.19
C GLN A 5 -18.31 -6.34 0.66
N LEU A 6 -17.50 -7.40 0.66
CA LEU A 6 -16.29 -7.47 -0.16
C LEU A 6 -16.72 -7.63 -1.63
N ASN A 7 -16.95 -6.49 -2.27
CA ASN A 7 -16.90 -6.32 -3.72
C ASN A 7 -15.82 -5.24 -3.95
N SER A 8 -15.01 -5.17 -5.00
CA SER A 8 -15.14 -5.69 -6.35
C SER A 8 -13.74 -5.76 -6.98
N SER A 9 -13.54 -6.72 -7.86
CA SER A 9 -12.47 -6.77 -8.86
C SER A 9 -12.52 -5.54 -9.79
N GLY A 10 -11.83 -4.46 -9.42
CA GLY A 10 -11.68 -3.25 -10.22
C GLY A 10 -10.53 -2.40 -9.70
N SER A 11 -9.67 -1.96 -10.61
CA SER A 11 -8.62 -0.96 -10.38
C SER A 11 -9.19 0.33 -9.77
N GLU A 12 -9.27 0.41 -8.45
CA GLU A 12 -9.62 1.67 -7.79
C GLU A 12 -8.41 2.62 -7.92
N LEU A 13 -8.53 3.57 -8.85
CA LEU A 13 -7.57 4.65 -9.02
C LEU A 13 -7.54 5.46 -7.73
N GLY A 14 -6.38 5.55 -7.10
CA GLY A 14 -6.29 6.21 -5.81
C GLY A 14 -4.86 6.44 -5.37
N TRP A 15 -4.72 7.20 -4.29
CA TRP A 15 -3.43 7.36 -3.64
C TRP A 15 -3.01 6.05 -2.97
N CYS A 16 -1.72 5.73 -3.06
CA CYS A 16 -1.13 4.52 -2.51
C CYS A 16 0.24 4.84 -1.90
N ILE A 17 0.64 4.02 -0.94
CA ILE A 17 1.97 4.02 -0.33
C ILE A 17 2.71 2.83 -0.92
N GLU A 18 3.82 3.13 -1.58
CA GLU A 18 4.78 2.15 -2.05
C GLU A 18 5.90 2.06 -1.01
N ILE A 19 6.10 0.89 -0.40
CA ILE A 19 7.16 0.65 0.58
C ILE A 19 8.06 -0.48 0.10
N LEU A 20 9.35 -0.19 -0.06
CA LEU A 20 10.37 -1.17 -0.39
C LEU A 20 11.14 -1.57 0.88
N THR A 21 11.25 -2.86 1.16
CA THR A 21 12.03 -3.42 2.27
C THR A 21 13.29 -4.14 1.78
N ALA A 22 14.32 -4.29 2.61
CA ALA A 22 15.57 -4.98 2.27
C ALA A 22 15.67 -6.43 2.78
N GLN A 23 15.11 -6.72 3.95
CA GLN A 23 15.12 -8.05 4.58
C GLN A 23 13.73 -8.38 5.14
N PRO A 24 12.93 -9.23 4.46
CA PRO A 24 13.12 -9.69 3.08
C PRO A 24 12.99 -8.54 2.06
N LEU A 25 13.54 -8.73 0.84
CA LEU A 25 13.38 -7.78 -0.26
C LEU A 25 11.94 -7.87 -0.81
N CYS A 26 11.09 -6.93 -0.41
CA CYS A 26 9.68 -6.93 -0.78
C CYS A 26 9.22 -5.51 -1.13
N LEU A 27 8.26 -5.42 -2.04
CA LEU A 27 7.62 -4.17 -2.45
C LEU A 27 6.14 -4.23 -2.10
N TYR A 28 5.74 -3.41 -1.14
CA TYR A 28 4.37 -3.33 -0.64
C TYR A 28 3.64 -2.15 -1.26
N TYR A 29 2.36 -2.34 -1.57
CA TYR A 29 1.43 -1.31 -2.01
C TYR A 29 0.25 -1.26 -1.04
N PHE A 30 0.13 -0.18 -0.28
CA PHE A 30 -1.00 0.08 0.61
C PHE A 30 -1.83 1.19 -0.01
N GLY A 31 -3.06 0.94 -0.46
CA GLY A 31 -3.74 1.92 -1.29
C GLY A 31 -5.22 1.71 -1.57
N ALA A 32 -5.65 2.47 -2.59
CA ALA A 32 -7.00 2.96 -2.92
C ALA A 32 -7.50 4.11 -2.03
N PHE A 33 -6.59 4.92 -1.47
CA PHE A 33 -6.95 6.09 -0.68
C PHE A 33 -7.52 7.21 -1.55
N THR A 34 -8.47 7.95 -0.99
CA THR A 34 -9.19 8.99 -1.72
C THR A 34 -8.41 10.31 -1.78
N SER A 35 -7.52 10.56 -0.81
CA SER A 35 -6.75 11.81 -0.74
C SER A 35 -5.28 11.60 -0.36
N HIS A 36 -4.40 12.45 -0.89
CA HIS A 36 -2.98 12.44 -0.54
C HIS A 36 -2.74 12.69 0.96
N GLN A 37 -3.56 13.55 1.58
CA GLN A 37 -3.44 13.89 2.99
C GLN A 37 -3.73 12.69 3.89
N GLU A 38 -4.78 11.92 3.58
CA GLU A 38 -5.11 10.66 4.26
C GLU A 38 -3.90 9.71 4.22
N VAL A 39 -3.28 9.58 3.05
CA VAL A 39 -2.09 8.74 2.89
C VAL A 39 -0.91 9.24 3.70
N GLN A 40 -0.67 10.56 3.72
CA GLN A 40 0.42 11.14 4.51
C GLN A 40 0.24 10.89 6.01
N GLN A 41 -0.99 10.94 6.52
CA GLN A 41 -1.28 10.66 7.92
C GLN A 41 -1.08 9.18 8.27
N LEU A 42 -1.50 8.27 7.38
CA LEU A 42 -1.40 6.82 7.62
C LEU A 42 0.00 6.26 7.35
N LYS A 43 0.79 6.91 6.49
CA LYS A 43 2.13 6.45 6.10
C LYS A 43 3.04 6.14 7.29
N ALA A 44 3.00 6.96 8.33
CA ALA A 44 3.82 6.76 9.52
C ALA A 44 3.48 5.43 10.21
N GLY A 45 2.18 5.11 10.37
CA GLY A 45 1.73 3.86 10.99
C GLY A 45 2.21 2.62 10.21
N PHE A 46 2.07 2.62 8.88
CA PHE A 46 2.56 1.50 8.06
C PHE A 46 4.08 1.29 8.15
N ILE A 47 4.85 2.38 8.28
CA ILE A 47 6.29 2.29 8.48
C ILE A 47 6.61 1.72 9.87
N GLU A 48 5.93 2.19 10.90
CA GLU A 48 6.11 1.71 12.27
C GLU A 48 5.79 0.22 12.39
N ASP A 49 4.69 -0.24 11.80
CA ASP A 49 4.32 -1.66 11.78
C ASP A 49 5.41 -2.52 11.13
N LEU A 50 5.92 -2.12 9.96
CA LEU A 50 6.99 -2.84 9.27
C LEU A 50 8.31 -2.85 10.06
N LEU A 51 8.64 -1.75 10.75
CA LEU A 51 9.81 -1.69 11.63
C LEU A 51 9.66 -2.63 12.84
N LEU A 52 8.46 -2.73 13.42
CA LEU A 52 8.16 -3.66 14.51
C LEU A 52 8.28 -5.13 14.07
N GLU A 53 7.95 -5.42 12.81
CA GLU A 53 8.16 -6.74 12.19
C GLU A 53 9.62 -7.02 11.83
N SER A 54 10.57 -6.19 12.29
CA SER A 54 12.00 -6.29 11.98
C SER A 54 12.33 -6.14 10.49
N ALA A 55 11.47 -5.47 9.71
CA ALA A 55 11.74 -5.18 8.32
C ALA A 55 12.61 -3.91 8.19
N THR A 56 13.62 -3.98 7.33
CA THR A 56 14.45 -2.81 6.99
C THR A 56 13.81 -2.03 5.85
N ILE A 57 13.33 -0.82 6.09
CA ILE A 57 12.73 0.06 5.07
C ILE A 57 13.84 0.69 4.22
N LEU A 58 13.81 0.45 2.91
CA LEU A 58 14.69 1.11 1.92
C LEU A 58 14.07 2.40 1.39
N SER A 59 12.78 2.39 1.11
CA SER A 59 12.06 3.57 0.63
C SER A 59 10.57 3.49 0.94
N ALA A 60 9.94 4.64 1.16
CA ALA A 60 8.49 4.75 1.35
C ALA A 60 7.98 5.99 0.61
N ASN A 61 7.25 5.79 -0.49
CA ASN A 61 6.79 6.83 -1.40
C ASN A 61 5.27 6.85 -1.49
N ILE A 62 4.70 8.04 -1.60
CA ILE A 62 3.27 8.20 -1.92
C ILE A 62 3.16 8.37 -3.43
N ARG A 63 2.35 7.54 -4.08
CA ARG A 63 2.09 7.62 -5.51
C ARG A 63 0.59 7.65 -5.75
N PHE A 64 0.16 8.29 -6.84
CA PHE A 64 -1.20 8.10 -7.35
C PHE A 64 -1.17 6.84 -8.21
N CYS A 65 -1.69 5.74 -7.65
CA CYS A 65 -1.71 4.45 -8.32
C CYS A 65 -2.84 4.43 -9.35
N GLN A 66 -2.45 4.31 -10.62
CA GLN A 66 -3.29 3.77 -11.67
C GLN A 66 -2.76 2.37 -12.00
N PRO A 67 -3.32 1.29 -11.40
CA PRO A 67 -2.79 -0.04 -11.65
C PRO A 67 -3.18 -0.45 -13.07
N SER A 68 -2.29 -0.19 -14.04
CA SER A 68 -2.46 -0.66 -15.41
C SER A 68 -2.21 -2.16 -15.54
N GLN A 69 -1.43 -2.76 -14.65
CA GLN A 69 -1.27 -4.22 -14.52
C GLN A 69 -0.96 -4.61 -13.07
N LEU A 70 -1.97 -5.08 -12.33
CA LEU A 70 -1.77 -5.93 -11.16
C LEU A 70 -1.55 -7.36 -11.66
N THR A 71 -0.50 -8.02 -11.17
CA THR A 71 0.00 -9.37 -11.53
C THR A 71 0.92 -9.46 -12.76
N LEU A 72 2.23 -9.29 -12.53
CA LEU A 72 3.21 -10.09 -13.27
C LEU A 72 3.19 -11.49 -12.65
N LYS A 73 2.42 -12.41 -13.24
CA LYS A 73 2.66 -13.85 -13.01
C LYS A 73 3.90 -14.23 -13.81
N ARG A 74 4.88 -14.80 -13.12
CA ARG A 74 6.05 -15.44 -13.73
C ARG A 74 5.67 -16.80 -14.30
#